data_AF-R6TN70-F1
#
_entry.id   AF-R6TN70-F1
#
_cell.length_a   1.000
_cell.length_b   1.000
_cell.length_c   1.000
_cell.angle_alpha   90.00
_cell.angle_beta   90.00
_cell.angle_gamma   90.00
#
_symmetry.space_group_name_H-M   'P 1'
#
loop_
_entity.id
_entity.type
_entity.pdbx_description
1 polymer ?
#
loop_
_entity_poly.entity_id
_entity_poly.type
_entity_poly.pdbx_seq_one_letter_code
_entity_poly.pdbx_strand_id
1 'polypeptide(L)'
;MYIREEESWTVQVTEDEDAPEIPEETCTVNYQKMSDGITYEGQFNEEAGRFEITVTIGEDADGDLVLDLSDVILTIINQYAVENGYDSYPVMPGDSNPIHLTIVNHSGHTYQYQDGSFVLSTAKASDFGEQTLFLGYDGQRIPVSFSSAIQISHRSIYSELFGRSGSANVTIEDMFGIYDKLAEKGYTGDQALTDYMLAYFNDSYGTSYASFEELAAAKPELGDELAKKGKNGIFEEVSWETLETLKQEHPEMVPYLHITDETEEGCDVQFRWPEQDLAAFSYNIFYQDFFSVAFGSETADMNPNRNTEFTRTRGIGDYMEGTDLWKATDAYLASLTEKELTNADDSAMDLDLILCLDGPGVGNGYMNYDFSFYMALELEQTDTTYTVRHEYYTNDSLTGSVTTDLAGNVITEGVEGTVDQEITSASAVHLTTYDGNDYTFTSVTPADKLVLVQDEASNVIVLRYDRTTGGGGGTTDPGDDDDDDDDDDDRPSNPGTDIPDEDTPTTDLPGTVIPGDTPSTDIPDEDTPTTDIPEEDTPMAEVPKTGDLSALWLALTGLSGSGLAAVTVLGRKKRDEE
;
A
#
# COMPACT_ATOMS: atom_id res chain seq x y z
N MET A 1 -23.36 6.39 -56.96
CA MET A 1 -22.67 5.17 -56.53
C MET A 1 -21.22 5.32 -56.97
N TYR A 2 -20.40 5.93 -56.13
CA TYR A 2 -18.96 6.08 -56.33
C TYR A 2 -18.31 5.25 -55.22
N ILE A 3 -17.58 4.21 -55.61
CA ILE A 3 -16.75 3.40 -54.72
C ILE A 3 -15.41 4.12 -54.67
N ARG A 4 -14.97 4.51 -53.47
CA ARG A 4 -13.64 5.02 -53.18
C ARG A 4 -12.87 3.83 -52.60
N GLU A 5 -11.86 3.36 -53.32
CA GLU A 5 -10.93 2.34 -52.81
C GLU A 5 -10.10 2.98 -51.69
N GLU A 6 -10.12 2.36 -50.51
CA GLU A 6 -9.22 2.69 -49.40
C GLU A 6 -7.92 1.91 -49.60
N GLU A 7 -6.82 2.62 -49.83
CA GLU A 7 -5.48 2.05 -49.76
C GLU A 7 -5.08 1.89 -48.30
N SER A 8 -5.05 0.64 -47.81
CA SER A 8 -4.48 0.30 -46.50
C SER A 8 -2.95 0.30 -46.60
N TRP A 9 -2.29 1.27 -45.98
CA TRP A 9 -0.85 1.21 -45.75
C TRP A 9 -0.59 0.42 -44.46
N THR A 10 0.06 -0.74 -44.58
CA THR A 10 0.60 -1.50 -43.45
C THR A 10 2.02 -1.02 -43.19
N VAL A 11 2.23 -0.32 -42.07
CA VAL A 11 3.57 -0.05 -41.54
C VAL A 11 4.10 -1.37 -41.00
N GLN A 12 5.18 -1.87 -41.59
CA GLN A 12 5.96 -2.95 -41.01
C GLN A 12 6.77 -2.33 -39.87
N VAL A 13 6.42 -2.66 -38.62
CA VAL A 13 7.28 -2.37 -37.45
C VAL A 13 8.42 -3.38 -37.52
N THR A 14 9.60 -2.92 -37.94
CA THR A 14 10.84 -3.63 -37.70
C THR A 14 11.15 -3.47 -36.21
N GLU A 15 11.28 -4.58 -35.47
CA GLU A 15 11.88 -4.57 -34.13
C GLU A 15 13.25 -3.87 -34.23
N ASP A 16 13.41 -2.79 -33.47
CA ASP A 16 14.63 -1.99 -33.44
C ASP A 16 15.67 -2.78 -32.63
N GLU A 17 16.67 -3.37 -33.30
CA GLU A 17 17.74 -4.16 -32.64
C GLU A 17 18.63 -3.29 -31.71
N ASP A 18 18.45 -1.97 -31.71
CA ASP A 18 19.17 -0.99 -30.89
C ASP A 18 18.33 -0.42 -29.72
N ALA A 19 17.14 -0.97 -29.43
CA ALA A 19 16.34 -0.52 -28.29
C ALA A 19 17.07 -0.82 -26.95
N PRO A 20 17.13 0.14 -26.01
CA PRO A 20 17.77 -0.07 -24.72
C PRO A 20 17.05 -1.17 -23.93
N GLU A 21 17.83 -1.98 -23.22
CA GLU A 21 17.30 -3.06 -22.38
C GLU A 21 16.49 -2.46 -21.22
N ILE A 22 15.23 -2.87 -21.11
CA ILE A 22 14.34 -2.44 -20.02
C ILE A 22 14.74 -3.20 -18.75
N PRO A 23 15.06 -2.51 -17.63
CA PRO A 23 15.42 -3.20 -16.40
C PRO A 23 14.24 -3.99 -15.82
N GLU A 24 14.55 -5.13 -15.20
CA GLU A 24 13.59 -5.95 -14.47
C GLU A 24 13.19 -5.27 -13.15
N GLU A 25 11.89 -5.11 -12.92
CA GLU A 25 11.35 -4.55 -11.68
C GLU A 25 11.27 -5.63 -10.59
N THR A 26 11.58 -5.25 -9.35
CA THR A 26 11.64 -6.16 -8.20
C THR A 26 10.66 -5.80 -7.07
N CYS A 27 9.75 -4.85 -7.31
CA CYS A 27 8.75 -4.46 -6.32
C CYS A 27 7.86 -5.65 -5.92
N THR A 28 7.72 -5.87 -4.61
CA THR A 28 6.94 -6.99 -4.04
C THR A 28 5.62 -6.53 -3.44
N VAL A 29 5.30 -5.24 -3.51
CA VAL A 29 4.08 -4.68 -2.91
C VAL A 29 2.85 -5.25 -3.62
N ASN A 30 1.92 -5.79 -2.84
CA ASN A 30 0.61 -6.20 -3.33
C ASN A 30 -0.35 -5.00 -3.33
N TYR A 31 -0.46 -4.32 -4.47
CA TYR A 31 -1.38 -3.19 -4.65
C TYR A 31 -2.82 -3.67 -4.77
N GLN A 32 -3.49 -3.80 -3.63
CA GLN A 32 -4.90 -4.17 -3.52
C GLN A 32 -5.81 -2.95 -3.69
N LYS A 33 -7.02 -3.18 -4.18
CA LYS A 33 -8.03 -2.14 -4.34
C LYS A 33 -9.01 -2.18 -3.17
N MET A 34 -9.64 -1.04 -2.91
CA MET A 34 -10.77 -0.93 -1.99
C MET A 34 -11.82 -2.03 -2.25
N SER A 35 -12.26 -2.71 -1.19
CA SER A 35 -13.36 -3.69 -1.28
C SER A 35 -14.68 -3.04 -1.70
N ASP A 36 -15.56 -3.84 -2.31
CA ASP A 36 -16.92 -3.42 -2.62
C ASP A 36 -17.71 -3.09 -1.33
N GLY A 37 -18.74 -2.24 -1.45
CA GLY A 37 -19.58 -1.84 -0.31
C GLY A 37 -18.98 -0.75 0.59
N ILE A 38 -17.75 -0.29 0.31
CA ILE A 38 -17.11 0.79 1.06
C ILE A 38 -17.34 2.14 0.36
N THR A 39 -17.66 3.16 1.15
CA THR A 39 -17.81 4.54 0.68
C THR A 39 -17.06 5.50 1.60
N TYR A 40 -16.79 6.72 1.14
CA TYR A 40 -16.10 7.71 1.95
C TYR A 40 -16.52 9.14 1.58
N GLU A 41 -16.40 10.03 2.56
CA GLU A 41 -16.57 11.47 2.42
C GLU A 41 -15.61 12.20 3.36
N GLY A 42 -15.28 13.45 3.04
CA GLY A 42 -14.38 14.21 3.88
C GLY A 42 -14.25 15.66 3.44
N GLN A 43 -13.72 16.48 4.34
CA GLN A 43 -13.47 17.90 4.09
C GLN A 43 -12.36 18.41 5.01
N PHE A 44 -11.79 19.56 4.65
CA PHE A 44 -10.91 20.29 5.56
C PHE A 44 -11.75 21.02 6.62
N ASN A 45 -11.43 20.79 7.90
CA ASN A 45 -12.04 21.49 9.02
C ASN A 45 -11.12 22.64 9.46
N GLU A 46 -11.49 23.88 9.13
CA GLU A 46 -10.70 25.08 9.44
C GLU A 46 -10.51 25.32 10.95
N GLU A 47 -11.49 24.96 11.78
CA GLU A 47 -11.42 25.15 13.24
C GLU A 47 -10.45 24.15 13.87
N ALA A 48 -10.48 22.90 13.41
CA ALA A 48 -9.57 21.85 13.86
C ALA A 48 -8.20 21.91 13.19
N GLY A 49 -8.08 22.58 12.05
CA GLY A 49 -6.84 22.68 11.26
C GLY A 49 -6.41 21.34 10.67
N ARG A 50 -7.35 20.47 10.32
CA ARG A 50 -7.10 19.10 9.82
C ARG A 50 -8.18 18.66 8.83
N PHE A 51 -7.87 17.66 8.00
CA PHE A 51 -8.89 16.95 7.24
C PHE A 51 -9.66 16.00 8.17
N GLU A 52 -10.98 16.03 8.07
CA GLU A 52 -11.86 15.06 8.73
C GLU A 52 -12.53 14.22 7.64
N ILE A 53 -12.28 12.91 7.71
CA ILE A 53 -12.67 11.94 6.70
C ILE A 53 -13.44 10.82 7.40
N THR A 54 -14.58 10.43 6.84
CA THR A 54 -15.36 9.27 7.27
C THR A 54 -15.31 8.21 6.18
N VAL A 55 -14.89 7.00 6.54
CA VAL A 55 -14.98 5.79 5.72
C VAL A 55 -16.13 4.94 6.27
N THR A 56 -17.06 4.55 5.43
CA THR A 56 -18.26 3.78 5.80
C THR A 56 -18.22 2.41 5.13
N ILE A 57 -18.23 1.36 5.95
CA ILE A 57 -18.47 -0.03 5.53
C ILE A 57 -19.99 -0.21 5.44
N GLY A 58 -20.53 -0.34 4.22
CA GLY A 58 -21.97 -0.39 3.97
C GLY A 58 -22.56 -1.80 3.99
N GLU A 59 -23.90 -1.88 3.90
CA GLU A 59 -24.70 -3.13 3.89
C GLU A 59 -24.31 -4.13 2.78
N ASP A 60 -23.63 -3.66 1.72
CA ASP A 60 -23.18 -4.49 0.60
C ASP A 60 -21.75 -5.07 0.81
N ALA A 61 -21.08 -4.73 1.92
CA ALA A 61 -19.76 -5.25 2.26
C ALA A 61 -19.88 -6.62 2.96
N ASP A 62 -19.09 -7.59 2.52
CA ASP A 62 -19.12 -8.99 2.97
C ASP A 62 -17.72 -9.60 2.92
N GLY A 63 -17.44 -10.53 3.83
CA GLY A 63 -16.13 -11.14 3.98
C GLY A 63 -15.05 -10.17 4.47
N ASP A 64 -13.80 -10.57 4.36
CA ASP A 64 -12.65 -9.73 4.73
C ASP A 64 -12.52 -8.55 3.76
N LEU A 65 -12.14 -7.39 4.29
CA LEU A 65 -12.18 -6.11 3.60
C LEU A 65 -10.80 -5.50 3.45
N VAL A 66 -10.55 -4.88 2.31
CA VAL A 66 -9.38 -4.06 2.03
C VAL A 66 -9.80 -2.60 2.08
N LEU A 67 -9.16 -1.81 2.93
CA LEU A 67 -9.29 -0.35 2.94
C LEU A 67 -8.09 0.28 2.21
N ASP A 68 -8.29 0.71 0.96
CA ASP A 68 -7.30 1.53 0.23
C ASP A 68 -7.39 2.99 0.70
N LEU A 69 -6.65 3.30 1.76
CA LEU A 69 -6.64 4.62 2.37
C LEU A 69 -5.95 5.67 1.49
N SER A 70 -5.05 5.27 0.59
CA SER A 70 -4.47 6.18 -0.41
C SER A 70 -5.53 6.75 -1.35
N ASP A 71 -6.43 5.92 -1.89
CA ASP A 71 -7.53 6.40 -2.75
C ASP A 71 -8.42 7.40 -2.01
N VAL A 72 -8.77 7.10 -0.76
CA VAL A 72 -9.58 7.97 0.11
C VAL A 72 -8.89 9.32 0.31
N ILE A 73 -7.67 9.30 0.85
CA ILE A 73 -6.93 10.51 1.25
C ILE A 73 -6.61 11.38 0.04
N LEU A 74 -6.07 10.79 -1.03
CA LEU A 74 -5.69 11.53 -2.24
C LEU A 74 -6.92 12.13 -2.93
N THR A 75 -8.05 11.42 -2.97
CA THR A 75 -9.28 11.95 -3.54
C THR A 75 -9.76 13.19 -2.79
N ILE A 76 -9.82 13.14 -1.46
CA ILE A 76 -10.28 14.27 -0.64
C ILE A 76 -9.32 15.47 -0.74
N ILE A 77 -8.01 15.24 -0.65
CA ILE A 77 -7.00 16.30 -0.75
C ILE A 77 -7.03 16.97 -2.13
N ASN A 78 -7.09 16.18 -3.20
CA ASN A 78 -7.14 16.73 -4.56
C ASN A 78 -8.45 17.45 -4.84
N GLN A 79 -9.57 16.99 -4.30
CA GLN A 79 -10.84 17.70 -4.41
C GLN A 79 -10.78 19.05 -3.70
N TYR A 80 -10.21 19.10 -2.48
CA TYR A 80 -10.02 20.35 -1.74
C TYR A 80 -9.21 21.38 -2.53
N ALA A 81 -8.13 20.93 -3.17
CA ALA A 81 -7.30 21.76 -4.04
C ALA A 81 -8.05 22.34 -5.24
N VAL A 82 -8.87 21.51 -5.92
CA VAL A 82 -9.69 21.95 -7.05
C VAL A 82 -10.70 23.02 -6.61
N GLU A 83 -11.29 22.88 -5.42
CA GLU A 83 -12.30 23.79 -4.90
C GLU A 83 -11.73 25.12 -4.40
N ASN A 84 -10.54 25.10 -3.79
CA ASN A 84 -9.92 26.26 -3.13
C ASN A 84 -8.77 26.90 -3.94
N GLY A 85 -8.49 26.34 -5.12
CA GLY A 85 -7.40 26.73 -6.00
C GLY A 85 -6.07 26.09 -5.61
N TYR A 86 -5.24 25.82 -6.62
CA TYR A 86 -3.91 25.22 -6.43
C TYR A 86 -2.91 26.12 -5.71
N ASP A 87 -3.19 27.42 -5.55
CA ASP A 87 -2.42 28.29 -4.66
C ASP A 87 -2.68 27.98 -3.17
N SER A 88 -3.78 27.27 -2.88
CA SER A 88 -4.17 26.74 -1.57
C SER A 88 -3.88 25.24 -1.45
N TYR A 89 -3.05 24.68 -2.35
CA TYR A 89 -2.75 23.24 -2.37
C TYR A 89 -2.15 22.85 -1.02
N PRO A 90 -2.70 21.83 -0.33
CA PRO A 90 -2.30 21.52 1.03
C PRO A 90 -0.92 20.83 1.12
N VAL A 91 -0.24 20.55 0.01
CA VAL A 91 1.05 19.85 -0.01
C VAL A 91 2.15 20.70 -0.65
N MET A 92 2.45 21.85 -0.05
CA MET A 92 3.62 22.65 -0.38
C MET A 92 4.84 22.26 0.48
N PRO A 93 6.07 22.61 0.08
CA PRO A 93 7.25 22.42 0.91
C PRO A 93 7.09 23.07 2.29
N GLY A 94 7.28 22.26 3.34
CA GLY A 94 7.10 22.67 4.73
C GLY A 94 5.67 22.50 5.26
N ASP A 95 4.71 22.06 4.45
CA ASP A 95 3.34 21.84 4.91
C ASP A 95 3.22 20.56 5.73
N SER A 96 2.27 20.60 6.66
CA SER A 96 1.85 19.45 7.45
C SER A 96 0.35 19.36 7.34
N ASN A 97 -0.14 18.16 7.04
CA ASN A 97 -1.55 17.88 6.75
C ASN A 97 -2.05 16.84 7.73
N PRO A 98 -2.53 17.26 8.90
CA PRO A 98 -3.15 16.34 9.83
C PRO A 98 -4.46 15.84 9.23
N ILE A 99 -4.71 14.55 9.39
CA ILE A 99 -5.89 13.87 8.90
C ILE A 99 -6.43 13.03 10.05
N HIS A 100 -7.72 13.19 10.32
CA HIS A 100 -8.47 12.34 11.21
C HIS A 100 -9.44 11.52 10.37
N LEU A 101 -9.27 10.20 10.39
CA LEU A 101 -10.06 9.27 9.61
C LEU A 101 -10.88 8.40 10.57
N THR A 102 -12.20 8.48 10.46
CA THR A 102 -13.13 7.66 11.25
C THR A 102 -13.71 6.58 10.35
N ILE A 103 -13.49 5.32 10.70
CA ILE A 103 -14.09 4.17 10.01
C ILE A 103 -15.32 3.74 10.81
N VAL A 104 -16.49 3.76 10.16
CA VAL A 104 -17.78 3.35 10.74
C VAL A 104 -18.31 2.12 10.01
N ASN A 105 -19.00 1.25 10.76
CA ASN A 105 -19.53 0.00 10.24
C ASN A 105 -21.06 -0.06 10.27
N HIS A 106 -21.65 -0.28 9.10
CA HIS A 106 -23.08 -0.49 8.89
C HIS A 106 -23.36 -1.72 8.01
N SER A 107 -22.46 -2.70 7.94
CA SER A 107 -22.62 -3.85 7.03
C SER A 107 -23.58 -4.93 7.52
N GLY A 108 -23.80 -5.00 8.82
CA GLY A 108 -24.43 -6.15 9.48
C GLY A 108 -23.42 -7.16 10.04
N HIS A 109 -22.12 -7.01 9.71
CA HIS A 109 -21.01 -7.86 10.19
C HIS A 109 -20.19 -7.17 11.27
N THR A 110 -19.29 -7.91 11.92
CA THR A 110 -18.35 -7.42 12.92
C THR A 110 -16.94 -7.62 12.40
N TYR A 111 -16.14 -6.55 12.44
CA TYR A 111 -14.79 -6.56 11.91
C TYR A 111 -13.75 -6.30 12.98
N GLN A 112 -12.54 -6.79 12.75
CA GLN A 112 -11.34 -6.36 13.47
C GLN A 112 -10.20 -6.10 12.50
N TYR A 113 -9.22 -5.31 12.93
CA TYR A 113 -7.99 -5.14 12.16
C TYR A 113 -7.26 -6.48 12.01
N GLN A 114 -6.84 -6.81 10.80
CA GLN A 114 -6.03 -8.00 10.55
C GLN A 114 -4.56 -7.68 10.82
N ASP A 115 -3.99 -8.27 11.87
CA ASP A 115 -2.59 -8.08 12.26
C ASP A 115 -1.63 -8.32 11.09
N GLY A 116 -0.67 -7.40 10.89
CA GLY A 116 0.31 -7.49 9.81
C GLY A 116 -0.20 -7.12 8.43
N SER A 117 -1.45 -6.65 8.29
CA SER A 117 -2.02 -6.25 7.00
C SER A 117 -1.63 -4.85 6.54
N PHE A 118 -0.99 -4.05 7.40
CA PHE A 118 -0.71 -2.65 7.05
C PHE A 118 0.36 -2.56 5.96
N VAL A 119 0.06 -1.77 4.93
CA VAL A 119 0.99 -1.45 3.85
C VAL A 119 1.07 0.07 3.71
N LEU A 120 2.29 0.60 3.74
CA LEU A 120 2.59 1.97 3.30
C LEU A 120 3.82 1.92 2.38
N SER A 121 3.65 2.35 1.14
CA SER A 121 4.70 2.31 0.13
C SER A 121 4.56 3.44 -0.90
N THR A 122 5.49 3.51 -1.83
CA THR A 122 5.29 4.25 -3.08
C THR A 122 4.08 3.71 -3.83
N ALA A 123 3.39 4.57 -4.58
CA ALA A 123 2.31 4.15 -5.46
C ALA A 123 2.83 3.20 -6.56
N LYS A 124 1.91 2.48 -7.19
CA LYS A 124 2.24 1.59 -8.30
C LYS A 124 2.71 2.40 -9.51
N ALA A 125 4.02 2.41 -9.75
CA ALA A 125 4.66 3.31 -10.71
C ALA A 125 4.11 3.17 -12.14
N SER A 126 3.74 1.96 -12.55
CA SER A 126 3.19 1.67 -13.88
C SER A 126 1.89 2.39 -14.21
N ASP A 127 1.20 2.91 -13.19
CA ASP A 127 -0.06 3.63 -13.36
C ASP A 127 0.16 5.12 -13.71
N PHE A 128 1.42 5.58 -13.70
CA PHE A 128 1.79 6.99 -13.90
C PHE A 128 2.61 7.21 -15.17
N GLY A 129 1.94 7.64 -16.24
CA GLY A 129 2.58 8.23 -17.41
C GLY A 129 3.73 7.43 -18.03
N GLU A 130 4.66 8.14 -18.66
CA GLU A 130 5.84 7.56 -19.27
C GLU A 130 6.87 7.15 -18.21
N GLN A 131 7.53 6.01 -18.46
CA GLN A 131 8.48 5.41 -17.54
C GLN A 131 9.91 5.68 -18.01
N THR A 132 10.79 6.01 -17.07
CA THR A 132 12.23 6.01 -17.33
C THR A 132 12.78 4.59 -17.38
N LEU A 133 14.03 4.43 -17.80
CA LEU A 133 14.78 3.18 -17.69
C LEU A 133 15.48 3.05 -16.33
N PHE A 134 15.09 3.85 -15.34
CA PHE A 134 15.78 3.92 -14.07
C PHE A 134 14.97 3.28 -12.95
N LEU A 135 15.62 2.53 -12.08
CA LEU A 135 14.99 1.92 -10.91
C LEU A 135 15.13 2.78 -9.66
N GLY A 136 14.06 2.91 -8.89
CA GLY A 136 14.07 3.47 -7.54
C GLY A 136 14.45 2.43 -6.47
N TYR A 137 14.58 2.87 -5.22
CA TYR A 137 14.84 1.98 -4.08
C TYR A 137 13.76 0.91 -3.88
N ASP A 138 12.54 1.18 -4.35
CA ASP A 138 11.38 0.31 -4.30
C ASP A 138 11.39 -0.76 -5.40
N GLY A 139 12.42 -0.77 -6.26
CA GLY A 139 12.57 -1.73 -7.34
C GLY A 139 11.59 -1.51 -8.50
N GLN A 140 10.91 -0.36 -8.56
CA GLN A 140 10.05 0.03 -9.68
C GLN A 140 10.84 0.93 -10.64
N ARG A 141 10.46 0.94 -11.93
CA ARG A 141 10.93 2.01 -12.81
C ARG A 141 10.32 3.33 -12.36
N ILE A 142 11.11 4.39 -12.43
CA ILE A 142 10.70 5.72 -11.98
C ILE A 142 9.87 6.36 -13.10
N PRO A 143 8.62 6.80 -12.83
CA PRO A 143 7.87 7.63 -13.76
C PRO A 143 8.61 8.93 -14.08
N VAL A 144 8.56 9.41 -15.33
CA VAL A 144 9.20 10.68 -15.73
C VAL A 144 8.70 11.86 -14.88
N SER A 145 7.41 11.86 -14.54
CA SER A 145 6.80 12.88 -13.69
C SER A 145 7.23 12.80 -12.21
N PHE A 146 7.69 11.62 -11.77
CA PHE A 146 8.21 11.38 -10.41
C PHE A 146 9.75 11.46 -10.39
N SER A 147 10.37 12.03 -11.42
CA SER A 147 11.79 12.36 -11.41
C SER A 147 11.97 13.84 -11.15
N SER A 148 12.87 14.22 -10.24
CA SER A 148 13.13 15.65 -10.01
C SER A 148 13.84 16.27 -11.22
N ALA A 149 13.75 17.58 -11.37
CA ALA A 149 14.54 18.29 -12.36
C ALA A 149 16.04 18.27 -12.01
N ILE A 150 16.88 18.45 -13.04
CA ILE A 150 18.29 18.79 -12.85
C ILE A 150 18.37 20.10 -12.04
N GLN A 151 19.10 20.08 -10.94
CA GLN A 151 19.19 21.19 -9.98
C GLN A 151 20.10 22.32 -10.50
N ILE A 152 19.63 23.07 -11.51
CA ILE A 152 20.39 24.14 -12.15
C ILE A 152 20.70 25.34 -11.23
N SER A 153 20.03 25.43 -10.09
CA SER A 153 20.32 26.41 -9.04
C SER A 153 21.66 26.13 -8.34
N HIS A 154 22.14 24.89 -8.39
CA HIS A 154 23.38 24.50 -7.75
C HIS A 154 24.61 24.92 -8.56
N ARG A 155 25.67 25.35 -7.86
CA ARG A 155 26.86 25.95 -8.47
C ARG A 155 27.64 24.99 -9.37
N SER A 156 27.61 23.68 -9.07
CA SER A 156 28.19 22.66 -9.95
C SER A 156 27.65 22.76 -11.36
N ILE A 157 26.36 23.06 -11.54
CA ILE A 157 25.73 23.14 -12.85
C ILE A 157 25.92 24.54 -13.47
N TYR A 158 25.31 25.59 -12.91
CA TYR A 158 25.28 26.87 -13.63
C TYR A 158 26.66 27.52 -13.79
N SER A 159 27.52 27.41 -12.77
CA SER A 159 28.82 28.09 -12.76
C SER A 159 29.94 27.17 -13.21
N GLU A 160 30.10 26.01 -12.57
CA GLU A 160 31.26 25.17 -12.83
C GLU A 160 31.13 24.41 -14.15
N LEU A 161 29.93 23.91 -14.52
CA LEU A 161 29.69 23.27 -15.80
C LEU A 161 29.55 24.29 -16.94
N PHE A 162 28.59 25.22 -16.83
CA PHE A 162 28.23 26.14 -17.92
C PHE A 162 28.95 27.50 -17.91
N GLY A 163 29.68 27.86 -16.84
CA GLY A 163 30.39 29.14 -16.76
C GLY A 163 29.46 30.36 -16.66
N ARG A 164 28.20 30.18 -16.25
CA ARG A 164 27.23 31.26 -16.07
C ARG A 164 27.43 31.93 -14.71
N SER A 165 27.14 33.24 -14.64
CA SER A 165 27.26 34.01 -13.39
C SER A 165 26.15 33.74 -12.36
N GLY A 166 25.10 33.02 -12.76
CA GLY A 166 23.96 32.66 -11.93
C GLY A 166 23.02 31.72 -12.68
N SER A 167 22.22 30.95 -11.94
CA SER A 167 21.29 29.96 -12.50
C SER A 167 20.25 30.55 -13.45
N ALA A 168 19.85 31.81 -13.26
CA ALA A 168 18.92 32.51 -14.13
C ALA A 168 19.46 32.71 -15.57
N ASN A 169 20.78 32.63 -15.75
CA ASN A 169 21.44 32.79 -17.04
C ASN A 169 21.70 31.46 -17.77
N VAL A 170 21.28 30.33 -17.20
CA VAL A 170 21.29 29.02 -17.88
C VAL A 170 20.17 29.02 -18.91
N THR A 171 20.51 28.70 -20.16
CA THR A 171 19.56 28.67 -21.29
C THR A 171 19.11 27.24 -21.60
N ILE A 172 18.08 27.10 -22.43
CA ILE A 172 17.58 25.77 -22.84
C ILE A 172 18.63 25.02 -23.69
N GLU A 173 19.39 25.75 -24.51
CA GLU A 173 20.49 25.21 -25.30
C GLU A 173 21.65 24.72 -24.43
N ASP A 174 21.91 25.37 -23.29
CA ASP A 174 22.89 24.85 -22.31
C ASP A 174 22.47 23.45 -21.83
N MET A 175 21.18 23.26 -21.56
CA MET A 175 20.65 21.99 -21.04
C MET A 175 20.59 20.89 -22.09
N PHE A 176 20.18 21.20 -23.33
CA PHE A 176 20.26 20.24 -24.42
C PHE A 176 21.73 19.85 -24.72
N GLY A 177 22.65 20.82 -24.69
CA GLY A 177 24.07 20.59 -24.89
C GLY A 177 24.85 20.15 -23.64
N ILE A 178 24.19 19.62 -22.60
CA ILE A 178 24.85 19.29 -21.33
C ILE A 178 25.98 18.26 -21.50
N TYR A 179 25.76 17.23 -22.33
CA TYR A 179 26.76 16.19 -22.58
C TYR A 179 27.95 16.69 -23.40
N ASP A 180 27.77 17.63 -24.31
CA ASP A 180 28.88 18.30 -24.99
C ASP A 180 29.77 19.05 -23.98
N LYS A 181 29.15 19.72 -23.01
CA LYS A 181 29.87 20.44 -21.95
C LYS A 181 30.58 19.52 -20.98
N LEU A 182 29.99 18.37 -20.67
CA LEU A 182 30.65 17.31 -19.90
C LEU A 182 31.86 16.75 -20.65
N ALA A 183 31.72 16.48 -21.95
CA ALA A 183 32.81 15.99 -22.80
C ALA A 183 33.97 17.00 -22.93
N GLU A 184 33.69 18.31 -23.04
CA GLU A 184 34.70 19.38 -22.98
C GLU A 184 35.54 19.32 -21.69
N LYS A 185 34.97 18.81 -20.59
CA LYS A 185 35.62 18.62 -19.29
C LYS A 185 36.19 17.23 -19.07
N GLY A 186 36.04 16.33 -20.05
CA GLY A 186 36.59 14.97 -20.02
C GLY A 186 35.67 13.91 -19.42
N TYR A 187 34.38 14.20 -19.22
CA TYR A 187 33.37 13.24 -18.77
C TYR A 187 32.55 12.77 -19.98
N THR A 188 32.49 11.46 -20.22
CA THR A 188 31.86 10.88 -21.41
C THR A 188 31.24 9.52 -21.10
N GLY A 189 30.24 9.11 -21.87
CA GLY A 189 29.52 7.86 -21.67
C GLY A 189 28.24 8.07 -20.88
N ASP A 190 27.56 6.98 -20.54
CA ASP A 190 26.18 6.99 -20.02
C ASP A 190 26.09 7.47 -18.55
N GLN A 191 27.22 7.76 -17.92
CA GLN A 191 27.35 8.22 -16.52
C GLN A 191 28.13 9.54 -16.43
N ALA A 192 28.26 10.28 -17.54
CA ALA A 192 29.12 11.45 -17.61
C ALA A 192 28.70 12.55 -16.61
N LEU A 193 27.41 12.77 -16.41
CA LEU A 193 26.88 13.76 -15.46
C LEU A 193 27.08 13.29 -14.01
N THR A 194 26.85 12.00 -13.74
CA THR A 194 27.05 11.35 -12.44
C THR A 194 28.51 11.41 -12.02
N ASP A 195 29.43 11.02 -12.91
CA ASP A 195 30.87 11.09 -12.69
C ASP A 195 31.33 12.54 -12.42
N TYR A 196 30.78 13.49 -13.17
CA TYR A 196 31.05 14.92 -12.97
C TYR A 196 30.58 15.40 -11.59
N MET A 197 29.35 15.06 -11.20
CA MET A 197 28.76 15.44 -9.93
C MET A 197 29.51 14.80 -8.76
N LEU A 198 29.85 13.51 -8.86
CA LEU A 198 30.67 12.80 -7.88
C LEU A 198 32.05 13.46 -7.72
N ALA A 199 32.73 13.77 -8.83
CA ALA A 199 34.03 14.44 -8.80
C ALA A 199 33.94 15.83 -8.15
N TYR A 200 32.89 16.61 -8.48
CA TYR A 200 32.64 17.91 -7.88
C TYR A 200 32.48 17.81 -6.36
N PHE A 201 31.62 16.91 -5.87
CA PHE A 201 31.38 16.78 -4.44
C PHE A 201 32.57 16.19 -3.70
N ASN A 202 33.31 15.25 -4.30
CA ASN A 202 34.55 14.74 -3.72
C ASN A 202 35.60 15.85 -3.55
N ASP A 203 35.77 16.74 -4.53
CA ASP A 203 36.65 17.90 -4.40
C ASP A 203 36.14 18.87 -3.31
N SER A 204 34.85 19.19 -3.32
CA SER A 204 34.21 20.10 -2.36
C SER A 204 34.34 19.62 -0.91
N TYR A 205 34.15 18.31 -0.66
CA TYR A 205 34.22 17.71 0.67
C TYR A 205 35.63 17.22 1.04
N GLY A 206 36.59 17.22 0.12
CA GLY A 206 37.90 16.63 0.34
C GLY A 206 37.85 15.11 0.55
N THR A 207 36.94 14.44 -0.14
CA THR A 207 36.68 12.98 -0.06
C THR A 207 37.07 12.26 -1.35
N SER A 208 36.90 10.94 -1.36
CA SER A 208 37.18 10.10 -2.52
C SER A 208 36.23 8.90 -2.59
N TYR A 209 34.93 9.16 -2.48
CA TYR A 209 33.91 8.14 -2.64
C TYR A 209 33.95 7.55 -4.05
N ALA A 210 33.73 6.25 -4.16
CA ALA A 210 33.85 5.51 -5.41
C ALA A 210 32.60 5.60 -6.30
N SER A 211 31.44 5.91 -5.73
CA SER A 211 30.16 6.07 -6.43
C SER A 211 29.33 7.20 -5.83
N PHE A 212 28.31 7.65 -6.56
CA PHE A 212 27.36 8.62 -6.06
C PHE A 212 26.51 8.05 -4.91
N GLU A 213 26.21 6.75 -4.95
CA GLU A 213 25.56 6.02 -3.84
C GLU A 213 26.39 6.09 -2.54
N GLU A 214 27.70 5.82 -2.61
CA GLU A 214 28.57 5.91 -1.42
C GLU A 214 28.63 7.35 -0.88
N LEU A 215 28.70 8.34 -1.78
CA LEU A 215 28.62 9.75 -1.41
C LEU A 215 27.31 10.07 -0.69
N ALA A 216 26.16 9.67 -1.25
CA ALA A 216 24.83 9.93 -0.69
C ALA A 216 24.67 9.28 0.69
N ALA A 217 25.07 8.01 0.84
CA ALA A 217 25.02 7.30 2.11
C ALA A 217 25.89 7.95 3.20
N ALA A 218 27.05 8.51 2.82
CA ALA A 218 27.95 9.20 3.73
C ALA A 218 27.59 10.68 3.99
N LYS A 219 26.62 11.22 3.22
CA LYS A 219 26.18 12.62 3.24
C LYS A 219 24.66 12.71 3.21
N PRO A 220 23.97 12.38 4.32
CA PRO A 220 22.51 12.50 4.39
C PRO A 220 22.01 13.94 4.10
N GLU A 221 22.85 14.95 4.32
CA GLU A 221 22.55 16.35 3.99
C GLU A 221 22.68 16.70 2.49
N LEU A 222 23.04 15.75 1.61
CA LEU A 222 23.30 16.03 0.20
C LEU A 222 22.06 16.57 -0.55
N GLY A 223 20.86 16.10 -0.17
CA GLY A 223 19.61 16.62 -0.71
C GLY A 223 19.42 18.12 -0.43
N ASP A 224 19.69 18.53 0.81
CA ASP A 224 19.65 19.95 1.22
C ASP A 224 20.73 20.78 0.53
N GLU A 225 21.89 20.17 0.26
CA GLU A 225 22.93 20.83 -0.51
C GLU A 225 22.49 21.10 -1.95
N LEU A 226 21.71 20.22 -2.56
CA LEU A 226 21.17 20.40 -3.91
C LEU A 226 19.95 21.33 -3.95
N ALA A 227 19.19 21.45 -2.85
CA ALA A 227 18.01 22.31 -2.72
C ALA A 227 18.32 23.82 -2.61
N LYS A 228 19.21 24.35 -3.46
CA LYS A 228 19.60 25.77 -3.44
C LYS A 228 18.54 26.68 -4.06
N LYS A 229 18.40 27.87 -3.47
CA LYS A 229 17.61 28.97 -4.05
C LYS A 229 18.17 29.37 -5.42
N GLY A 230 17.31 29.55 -6.41
CA GLY A 230 17.72 29.97 -7.75
C GLY A 230 16.63 29.80 -8.79
N LYS A 231 17.03 29.51 -10.04
CA LYS A 231 16.09 29.15 -11.12
C LYS A 231 15.61 27.71 -10.89
N ASN A 232 14.34 27.45 -11.17
CA ASN A 232 13.66 26.16 -10.96
C ASN A 232 13.80 25.15 -12.10
N GLY A 233 14.61 25.46 -13.10
CA GLY A 233 14.81 24.58 -14.25
C GLY A 233 13.67 24.61 -15.28
N ILE A 234 12.60 25.37 -15.05
CA ILE A 234 11.54 25.57 -16.03
C ILE A 234 12.00 26.63 -17.04
N PHE A 235 11.90 26.28 -18.31
CA PHE A 235 12.10 27.17 -19.45
C PHE A 235 10.73 27.48 -20.02
N GLU A 236 10.25 28.69 -19.76
CA GLU A 236 8.91 29.14 -20.09
C GLU A 236 8.79 29.56 -21.56
N GLU A 237 7.61 29.37 -22.15
CA GLU A 237 7.23 29.88 -23.48
C GLU A 237 8.20 29.46 -24.62
N VAL A 238 8.71 28.22 -24.58
CA VAL A 238 9.59 27.67 -25.61
C VAL A 238 8.79 27.38 -26.87
N SER A 239 9.08 28.08 -27.96
CA SER A 239 8.40 27.84 -29.24
C SER A 239 8.61 26.42 -29.76
N TRP A 240 7.58 25.84 -30.38
CA TRP A 240 7.66 24.51 -30.99
C TRP A 240 8.78 24.40 -32.04
N GLU A 241 9.02 25.44 -32.85
CA GLU A 241 10.11 25.45 -33.84
C GLU A 241 11.49 25.32 -33.17
N THR A 242 11.70 26.03 -32.07
CA THR A 242 12.96 25.96 -31.32
C THR A 242 13.12 24.59 -30.66
N LEU A 243 12.07 24.10 -30.00
CA LEU A 243 12.11 22.82 -29.31
C LEU A 243 12.38 21.66 -30.28
N GLU A 244 11.68 21.62 -31.41
CA GLU A 244 11.87 20.55 -32.41
C GLU A 244 13.24 20.59 -33.08
N THR A 245 13.84 21.79 -33.23
CA THR A 245 15.23 21.90 -33.69
C THR A 245 16.19 21.31 -32.67
N LEU A 246 16.03 21.66 -31.38
CA LEU A 246 16.90 21.15 -30.32
C LEU A 246 16.76 19.64 -30.10
N LYS A 247 15.54 19.10 -30.17
CA LYS A 247 15.31 17.64 -30.11
C LYS A 247 16.01 16.89 -31.25
N GLN A 248 16.10 17.49 -32.44
CA GLN A 248 16.81 16.90 -33.57
C GLN A 248 18.33 16.97 -33.42
N GLU A 249 18.84 18.05 -32.83
CA GLU A 249 20.28 18.24 -32.57
C GLU A 249 20.76 17.38 -31.39
N HIS A 250 19.90 17.14 -30.41
CA HIS A 250 20.18 16.47 -29.15
C HIS A 250 19.14 15.38 -28.81
N PRO A 251 19.02 14.33 -29.64
CA PRO A 251 18.04 13.26 -29.45
C PRO A 251 18.22 12.52 -28.11
N GLU A 252 19.43 12.50 -27.56
CA GLU A 252 19.77 11.88 -26.27
C GLU A 252 19.05 12.50 -25.07
N MET A 253 18.66 13.78 -25.17
CA MET A 253 17.96 14.48 -24.08
C MET A 253 16.44 14.33 -24.14
N VAL A 254 15.89 13.89 -25.28
CA VAL A 254 14.44 13.78 -25.52
C VAL A 254 13.71 12.95 -24.46
N PRO A 255 14.22 11.78 -24.02
CA PRO A 255 13.53 10.96 -23.00
C PRO A 255 13.39 11.62 -21.63
N TYR A 256 14.12 12.71 -21.38
CA TYR A 256 14.19 13.37 -20.08
C TYR A 256 13.51 14.74 -20.08
N LEU A 257 12.82 15.09 -21.16
CA LEU A 257 12.01 16.30 -21.24
C LEU A 257 10.69 16.10 -20.51
N HIS A 258 10.37 17.01 -19.61
CA HIS A 258 9.03 17.18 -19.07
C HIS A 258 8.43 18.44 -19.67
N ILE A 259 7.39 18.26 -20.47
CA ILE A 259 6.72 19.32 -21.22
C ILE A 259 5.38 19.61 -20.54
N THR A 260 5.15 20.88 -20.23
CA THR A 260 3.92 21.38 -19.58
C THR A 260 3.42 22.62 -20.29
N ASP A 261 2.23 23.11 -19.89
CA ASP A 261 1.65 24.37 -20.37
C ASP A 261 1.65 24.52 -21.90
N GLU A 262 1.26 23.45 -22.60
CA GLU A 262 1.20 23.43 -24.06
C GLU A 262 0.16 24.42 -24.60
N THR A 263 0.61 25.27 -25.52
CA THR A 263 -0.20 26.23 -26.26
C THR A 263 0.00 26.06 -27.77
N GLU A 264 -0.76 26.81 -28.57
CA GLU A 264 -0.55 26.85 -30.02
C GLU A 264 0.84 27.40 -30.41
N GLU A 265 1.46 28.23 -29.56
CA GLU A 265 2.71 28.93 -29.86
C GLU A 265 3.95 28.20 -29.29
N GLY A 266 3.81 27.46 -28.21
CA GLY A 266 4.91 26.81 -27.51
C GLY A 266 4.48 26.07 -26.25
N CYS A 267 5.45 25.78 -25.39
CA CYS A 267 5.27 25.04 -24.15
C CYS A 267 6.33 25.42 -23.11
N ASP A 268 6.13 24.97 -21.89
CA ASP A 268 7.14 25.01 -20.83
C ASP A 268 7.93 23.70 -20.83
N VAL A 269 9.24 23.79 -20.65
CA VAL A 269 10.15 22.63 -20.68
C VAL A 269 10.99 22.58 -19.42
N GLN A 270 11.07 21.41 -18.79
CA GLN A 270 11.96 21.10 -17.69
C GLN A 270 12.73 19.81 -17.97
N PHE A 271 13.99 19.74 -17.56
CA PHE A 271 14.84 18.56 -17.78
C PHE A 271 14.92 17.74 -16.50
N ARG A 272 14.47 16.48 -16.57
CA ARG A 272 14.60 15.49 -15.50
C ARG A 272 16.02 14.92 -15.47
N TRP A 273 16.41 14.29 -14.36
CA TRP A 273 17.74 13.67 -14.28
C TRP A 273 17.91 12.57 -15.34
N PRO A 274 18.93 12.66 -16.21
CA PRO A 274 19.07 11.80 -17.38
C PRO A 274 19.92 10.55 -17.14
N GLU A 275 20.27 10.24 -15.89
CA GLU A 275 21.15 9.14 -15.52
C GLU A 275 20.66 8.45 -14.23
N GLN A 276 20.80 7.11 -14.19
CA GLN A 276 20.28 6.22 -13.13
C GLN A 276 20.59 6.72 -11.71
N ASP A 277 21.85 6.97 -11.39
CA ASP A 277 22.27 7.25 -10.01
C ASP A 277 21.69 8.58 -9.49
N LEU A 278 21.61 9.59 -10.35
CA LEU A 278 21.07 10.90 -10.01
C LEU A 278 19.53 10.90 -9.93
N ALA A 279 18.88 10.21 -10.87
CA ALA A 279 17.43 10.06 -10.86
C ALA A 279 16.97 9.21 -9.67
N ALA A 280 17.63 8.08 -9.41
CA ALA A 280 17.35 7.24 -8.25
C ALA A 280 17.64 7.98 -6.95
N PHE A 281 18.75 8.71 -6.84
CA PHE A 281 19.01 9.53 -5.66
C PHE A 281 17.86 10.50 -5.38
N SER A 282 17.42 11.30 -6.35
CA SER A 282 16.37 12.29 -6.10
C SER A 282 15.00 11.67 -5.84
N TYR A 283 14.68 10.54 -6.46
CA TYR A 283 13.47 9.76 -6.17
C TYR A 283 13.51 9.16 -4.75
N ASN A 284 14.63 8.54 -4.40
CA ASN A 284 14.80 7.84 -3.12
C ASN A 284 14.71 8.82 -1.95
N ILE A 285 15.47 9.92 -1.98
CA ILE A 285 15.41 10.91 -0.88
C ILE A 285 14.02 11.53 -0.76
N PHE A 286 13.28 11.65 -1.88
CA PHE A 286 11.93 12.20 -1.80
C PHE A 286 11.04 11.31 -0.94
N TYR A 287 11.05 9.99 -1.17
CA TYR A 287 10.20 9.06 -0.43
C TYR A 287 10.80 8.58 0.90
N GLN A 288 12.10 8.66 1.09
CA GLN A 288 12.78 8.23 2.32
C GLN A 288 12.91 9.38 3.33
N ASP A 289 13.06 10.62 2.88
CA ASP A 289 13.31 11.75 3.76
C ASP A 289 12.24 12.84 3.61
N PHE A 290 11.87 13.20 2.39
CA PHE A 290 11.12 14.45 2.17
C PHE A 290 9.61 14.32 2.22
N PHE A 291 9.08 13.14 1.96
CA PHE A 291 7.66 12.84 2.08
C PHE A 291 7.46 11.86 3.21
N SER A 292 6.88 12.36 4.30
CA SER A 292 6.82 11.65 5.57
C SER A 292 5.39 11.49 6.05
N VAL A 293 5.13 10.39 6.74
CA VAL A 293 3.84 10.06 7.34
C VAL A 293 4.08 9.61 8.77
N ALA A 294 3.25 10.06 9.71
CA ALA A 294 3.25 9.53 11.07
C ALA A 294 1.82 9.33 11.58
N PHE A 295 1.69 8.50 12.61
CA PHE A 295 0.42 8.01 13.10
C PHE A 295 0.26 8.25 14.61
N GLY A 296 -1.00 8.34 15.07
CA GLY A 296 -1.35 8.45 16.48
C GLY A 296 -0.61 9.60 17.18
N SER A 297 0.05 9.29 18.30
CA SER A 297 0.73 10.31 19.11
C SER A 297 1.93 10.97 18.42
N GLU A 298 2.58 10.31 17.46
CA GLU A 298 3.74 10.88 16.75
C GLU A 298 3.36 12.09 15.89
N THR A 299 2.07 12.21 15.51
CA THR A 299 1.57 13.34 14.75
C THR A 299 1.87 14.70 15.40
N ALA A 300 1.97 14.74 16.73
CA ALA A 300 2.27 15.96 17.49
C ALA A 300 3.73 16.42 17.36
N ASP A 301 4.66 15.50 17.04
CA ASP A 301 6.09 15.77 16.94
C ASP A 301 6.54 16.09 15.50
N MET A 302 5.66 15.83 14.52
CA MET A 302 5.92 16.07 13.11
C MET A 302 6.02 17.56 12.81
N ASN A 303 7.17 17.98 12.28
CA ASN A 303 7.41 19.35 11.86
C ASN A 303 8.46 19.41 10.75
N PRO A 304 8.04 19.48 9.47
CA PRO A 304 8.92 19.41 8.31
C PRO A 304 9.76 20.68 8.07
N ASN A 305 9.64 21.71 8.93
CA ASN A 305 10.47 22.92 8.86
C ASN A 305 11.50 23.03 9.98
N ARG A 306 11.19 22.47 11.17
CA ARG A 306 11.95 22.73 12.40
C ARG A 306 12.37 21.47 13.16
N ASN A 307 11.71 20.35 12.92
CA ASN A 307 12.04 19.05 13.50
C ASN A 307 12.31 18.03 12.38
N THR A 308 13.11 18.43 11.40
CA THR A 308 13.38 17.61 10.21
C THR A 308 14.14 16.33 10.56
N GLU A 309 15.00 16.35 11.59
CA GLU A 309 15.70 15.15 12.06
C GLU A 309 14.73 14.04 12.47
N PHE A 310 13.65 14.36 13.18
CA PHE A 310 12.60 13.39 13.50
C PHE A 310 11.73 13.10 12.28
N THR A 311 11.26 14.13 11.59
CA THR A 311 10.29 14.00 10.48
C THR A 311 10.84 13.11 9.35
N ARG A 312 12.14 13.24 9.02
CA ARG A 312 12.80 12.44 7.98
C ARG A 312 13.00 10.96 8.34
N THR A 313 12.78 10.57 9.60
CA THR A 313 12.83 9.16 10.02
C THR A 313 11.47 8.45 9.89
N ARG A 314 10.49 9.14 9.28
CA ARG A 314 9.08 8.76 9.04
C ARG A 314 8.79 8.80 7.54
N GLY A 315 9.80 8.65 6.69
CA GLY A 315 9.61 8.62 5.25
C GLY A 315 8.74 7.45 4.83
N ILE A 316 8.05 7.57 3.71
CA ILE A 316 7.30 6.45 3.10
C ILE A 316 8.18 5.20 3.00
N GLY A 317 9.45 5.36 2.60
CA GLY A 317 10.41 4.27 2.46
C GLY A 317 10.84 3.58 3.76
N ASP A 318 10.54 4.16 4.93
CA ASP A 318 10.89 3.57 6.24
C ASP A 318 9.86 2.54 6.73
N TYR A 319 8.67 2.51 6.13
CA TYR A 319 7.55 1.63 6.48
C TYR A 319 7.62 0.25 5.82
N MET A 320 8.81 -0.20 5.41
CA MET A 320 8.99 -1.56 4.90
C MET A 320 8.55 -2.60 5.93
N GLU A 321 7.85 -3.64 5.46
CA GLU A 321 7.33 -4.71 6.31
C GLU A 321 8.42 -5.29 7.22
N GLY A 322 8.11 -5.40 8.51
CA GLY A 322 9.01 -5.95 9.52
C GLY A 322 10.06 -4.99 10.09
N THR A 323 10.16 -3.74 9.63
CA THR A 323 10.96 -2.71 10.32
C THR A 323 10.35 -2.37 11.69
N ASP A 324 11.14 -1.77 12.58
CA ASP A 324 10.65 -1.37 13.91
C ASP A 324 9.58 -0.28 13.81
N LEU A 325 9.69 0.64 12.84
CA LEU A 325 8.68 1.66 12.56
C LEU A 325 7.38 1.02 12.09
N TRP A 326 7.44 0.14 11.09
CA TRP A 326 6.27 -0.58 10.59
C TRP A 326 5.57 -1.38 11.70
N LYS A 327 6.31 -2.15 12.51
CA LYS A 327 5.75 -2.93 13.62
C LYS A 327 5.05 -2.06 14.66
N ALA A 328 5.61 -0.88 14.94
CA ALA A 328 5.00 0.04 15.89
C ALA A 328 3.67 0.60 15.36
N THR A 329 3.60 0.92 14.07
CA THR A 329 2.38 1.37 13.41
C THR A 329 1.33 0.28 13.29
N ASP A 330 1.73 -0.94 12.93
CA ASP A 330 0.86 -2.12 12.86
C ASP A 330 0.22 -2.40 14.23
N ALA A 331 1.02 -2.39 15.30
CA ALA A 331 0.52 -2.54 16.66
C ALA A 331 -0.40 -1.38 17.11
N TYR A 332 -0.15 -0.16 16.64
CA TYR A 332 -1.05 0.98 16.88
C TYR A 332 -2.40 0.74 16.19
N LEU A 333 -2.42 0.31 14.92
CA LEU A 333 -3.65 0.00 14.18
C LEU A 333 -4.46 -1.13 14.85
N ALA A 334 -3.79 -2.21 15.27
CA ALA A 334 -4.43 -3.28 16.03
C ALA A 334 -5.09 -2.75 17.31
N SER A 335 -4.44 -1.82 18.02
CA SER A 335 -5.00 -1.23 19.24
C SER A 335 -6.28 -0.40 19.01
N LEU A 336 -6.50 0.11 17.79
CA LEU A 336 -7.69 0.90 17.46
C LEU A 336 -8.95 0.03 17.35
N THR A 337 -8.80 -1.28 17.14
CA THR A 337 -9.91 -2.26 17.06
C THR A 337 -9.86 -3.29 18.19
N GLU A 338 -9.14 -3.01 19.30
CA GLU A 338 -9.20 -3.86 20.52
C GLU A 338 -10.65 -4.05 21.00
N LYS A 339 -11.50 -3.06 20.71
CA LYS A 339 -12.95 -3.26 20.67
C LYS A 339 -13.33 -3.48 19.21
N GLU A 340 -13.82 -4.67 18.90
CA GLU A 340 -14.32 -5.04 17.59
C GLU A 340 -15.20 -3.93 16.98
N LEU A 341 -15.08 -3.73 15.69
CA LEU A 341 -15.87 -2.79 14.92
C LEU A 341 -17.23 -3.42 14.63
N THR A 342 -18.14 -3.29 15.58
CA THR A 342 -19.54 -3.75 15.48
C THR A 342 -20.43 -2.78 14.69
N ASN A 343 -21.67 -3.19 14.42
CA ASN A 343 -22.72 -2.35 13.80
C ASN A 343 -23.37 -1.32 14.75
N ALA A 344 -22.84 -1.16 15.96
CA ALA A 344 -23.40 -0.19 16.90
C ALA A 344 -23.08 1.25 16.43
N ASP A 345 -24.04 2.17 16.56
CA ASP A 345 -23.87 3.58 16.17
C ASP A 345 -22.67 4.27 16.86
N ASP A 346 -22.20 3.74 17.99
CA ASP A 346 -21.05 4.24 18.76
C ASP A 346 -19.75 3.45 18.56
N SER A 347 -19.75 2.52 17.59
CA SER A 347 -18.60 1.69 17.22
C SER A 347 -17.89 2.30 16.01
N ALA A 348 -16.68 2.83 16.24
CA ALA A 348 -15.84 3.42 15.21
C ALA A 348 -14.36 3.16 15.49
N MET A 349 -13.57 3.08 14.43
CA MET A 349 -12.10 3.08 14.49
C MET A 349 -11.60 4.46 14.07
N ASP A 350 -10.98 5.17 15.00
CA ASP A 350 -10.43 6.51 14.78
C ASP A 350 -8.92 6.44 14.54
N LEU A 351 -8.50 6.81 13.33
CA LEU A 351 -7.11 6.85 12.90
C LEU A 351 -6.66 8.30 12.75
N ASP A 352 -5.72 8.73 13.60
CA ASP A 352 -5.02 10.01 13.43
C ASP A 352 -3.71 9.77 12.66
N LEU A 353 -3.50 10.54 11.60
CA LEU A 353 -2.23 10.57 10.87
C LEU A 353 -1.88 11.99 10.40
N ILE A 354 -0.66 12.18 9.92
CA ILE A 354 -0.21 13.44 9.34
C ILE A 354 0.69 13.18 8.14
N LEU A 355 0.45 13.90 7.04
CA LEU A 355 1.32 13.93 5.87
C LEU A 355 2.20 15.19 5.91
N CYS A 356 3.50 15.05 5.75
CA CYS A 356 4.44 16.16 5.80
C CYS A 356 5.32 16.19 4.54
N LEU A 357 5.59 17.39 4.03
CA LEU A 357 6.61 17.63 3.01
C LEU A 357 7.74 18.47 3.57
N ASP A 358 8.96 17.96 3.51
CA ASP A 358 10.15 18.61 4.04
C ASP A 358 10.41 19.98 3.38
N GLY A 359 10.46 21.03 4.20
CA GLY A 359 10.66 22.40 3.71
C GLY A 359 12.08 22.68 3.20
N PRO A 360 13.14 22.30 3.96
CA PRO A 360 14.52 22.52 3.53
C PRO A 360 14.95 21.75 2.28
N GLY A 361 14.51 20.50 2.14
CA GLY A 361 14.96 19.54 1.15
C GLY A 361 14.16 19.54 -0.14
N VAL A 362 12.84 19.83 -0.09
CA VAL A 362 12.00 19.98 -1.28
C VAL A 362 12.26 21.36 -1.92
N GLY A 363 13.41 21.45 -2.58
CA GLY A 363 13.86 22.64 -3.28
C GLY A 363 13.28 22.78 -4.68
N ASN A 364 13.81 23.76 -5.42
CA ASN A 364 13.28 24.16 -6.72
C ASN A 364 13.27 23.07 -7.80
N GLY A 365 14.10 22.02 -7.72
CA GLY A 365 14.01 20.91 -8.67
C GLY A 365 12.80 19.98 -8.47
N TYR A 366 12.06 20.15 -7.37
CA TYR A 366 10.75 19.53 -7.15
C TYR A 366 9.59 20.50 -7.46
N MET A 367 9.86 21.64 -8.11
CA MET A 367 8.79 22.50 -8.61
C MET A 367 7.98 21.76 -9.67
N ASN A 368 6.65 21.75 -9.53
CA ASN A 368 5.72 20.99 -10.38
C ASN A 368 6.07 19.49 -10.43
N TYR A 369 6.49 18.93 -9.30
CA TYR A 369 6.80 17.51 -9.15
C TYR A 369 5.53 16.74 -8.80
N ASP A 370 5.23 15.70 -9.59
CA ASP A 370 4.14 14.80 -9.29
C ASP A 370 4.63 13.70 -8.35
N PHE A 371 3.77 13.29 -7.41
CA PHE A 371 4.05 12.17 -6.53
C PHE A 371 2.74 11.55 -6.04
N SER A 372 2.84 10.33 -5.54
CA SER A 372 1.72 9.60 -4.94
C SER A 372 2.25 8.52 -3.99
N PHE A 373 1.39 7.96 -3.15
CA PHE A 373 1.71 6.85 -2.26
C PHE A 373 0.60 5.82 -2.30
N TYR A 374 0.91 4.62 -1.82
CA TYR A 374 -0.05 3.58 -1.55
C TYR A 374 -0.12 3.33 -0.05
N MET A 375 -1.34 3.33 0.49
CA MET A 375 -1.60 3.02 1.89
C MET A 375 -2.85 2.14 1.97
N ALA A 376 -2.71 0.98 2.58
CA ALA A 376 -3.83 0.08 2.79
C ALA A 376 -3.74 -0.67 4.11
N LEU A 377 -4.89 -1.15 4.57
CA LEU A 377 -5.02 -2.11 5.66
C LEU A 377 -6.17 -3.07 5.37
N GLU A 378 -6.16 -4.23 6.05
CA GLU A 378 -7.24 -5.21 5.95
C GLU A 378 -8.03 -5.28 7.26
N LEU A 379 -9.33 -5.51 7.13
CA LEU A 379 -10.23 -5.85 8.22
C LEU A 379 -10.76 -7.26 8.01
N GLU A 380 -10.60 -8.14 9.00
CA GLU A 380 -11.14 -9.49 8.93
C GLU A 380 -12.54 -9.54 9.55
N GLN A 381 -13.44 -10.31 8.94
CA GLN A 381 -14.77 -10.53 9.49
C GLN A 381 -14.71 -11.57 10.60
N THR A 382 -15.27 -11.22 11.75
CA THR A 382 -15.17 -12.02 12.97
C THR A 382 -16.49 -12.67 13.37
N ASP A 383 -17.64 -12.13 12.96
CA ASP A 383 -18.94 -12.74 13.24
C ASP A 383 -19.19 -13.92 12.29
N THR A 384 -19.82 -14.96 12.84
CA THR A 384 -20.32 -16.10 12.08
C THR A 384 -21.48 -16.75 12.82
N THR A 385 -22.06 -17.80 12.25
CA THR A 385 -23.10 -18.58 12.91
C THR A 385 -22.78 -20.06 12.93
N TYR A 386 -23.41 -20.80 13.85
CA TYR A 386 -23.33 -22.26 13.89
C TYR A 386 -24.68 -22.91 14.14
N THR A 387 -24.79 -24.20 13.79
CA THR A 387 -26.00 -24.98 14.01
C THR A 387 -25.72 -26.36 14.59
N VAL A 388 -26.73 -26.92 15.27
CA VAL A 388 -26.74 -28.32 15.70
C VAL A 388 -27.76 -29.08 14.87
N ARG A 389 -27.33 -30.10 14.13
CA ARG A 389 -28.19 -30.94 13.28
C ARG A 389 -28.35 -32.32 13.88
N HIS A 390 -29.60 -32.71 14.10
CA HIS A 390 -29.99 -34.04 14.59
C HIS A 390 -30.44 -34.90 13.42
N GLU A 391 -29.70 -35.96 13.10
CA GLU A 391 -29.99 -36.85 11.98
C GLU A 391 -30.48 -38.22 12.47
N TYR A 392 -31.67 -38.63 11.99
CA TYR A 392 -32.37 -39.83 12.46
C TYR A 392 -32.38 -40.91 11.38
N TYR A 393 -31.71 -42.03 11.65
CA TYR A 393 -31.54 -43.14 10.72
C TYR A 393 -32.39 -44.36 11.12
N THR A 394 -33.13 -44.92 10.16
CA THR A 394 -33.88 -46.17 10.33
C THR A 394 -33.33 -47.21 9.36
N ASN A 395 -32.80 -48.32 9.89
CA ASN A 395 -32.11 -49.35 9.09
C ASN A 395 -31.07 -48.70 8.15
N ASP A 396 -30.19 -47.86 8.69
CA ASP A 396 -29.11 -47.12 8.01
C ASP A 396 -29.55 -46.08 6.95
N SER A 397 -30.86 -45.86 6.77
CA SER A 397 -31.37 -44.82 5.88
C SER A 397 -31.77 -43.55 6.65
N LEU A 398 -31.36 -42.38 6.18
CA LEU A 398 -31.78 -41.09 6.77
C LEU A 398 -33.29 -40.92 6.63
N THR A 399 -33.99 -40.84 7.76
CA THR A 399 -35.46 -40.74 7.83
C THR A 399 -35.96 -39.38 8.26
N GLY A 400 -35.10 -38.54 8.83
CA GLY A 400 -35.45 -37.18 9.20
C GLY A 400 -34.25 -36.41 9.74
N SER A 401 -34.39 -35.09 9.78
CA SER A 401 -33.43 -34.18 10.38
C SER A 401 -34.15 -33.04 11.09
N VAL A 402 -33.54 -32.52 12.16
CA VAL A 402 -33.97 -31.30 12.86
C VAL A 402 -32.75 -30.43 13.14
N THR A 403 -32.87 -29.12 12.93
CA THR A 403 -31.82 -28.15 13.27
C THR A 403 -32.20 -27.40 14.55
N THR A 404 -31.25 -27.30 15.48
CA THR A 404 -31.45 -26.71 16.81
C THR A 404 -30.24 -25.88 17.24
N ASP A 405 -30.43 -25.15 18.35
CA ASP A 405 -29.32 -24.66 19.18
C ASP A 405 -28.73 -25.80 20.04
N LEU A 406 -27.72 -25.49 20.88
CA LEU A 406 -27.14 -26.44 21.83
C LEU A 406 -28.15 -26.95 22.88
N ALA A 407 -29.16 -26.16 23.21
CA ALA A 407 -30.17 -26.51 24.20
C ALA A 407 -31.30 -27.40 23.62
N GLY A 408 -31.27 -27.69 22.32
CA GLY A 408 -32.26 -28.51 21.63
C GLY A 408 -33.53 -27.73 21.22
N ASN A 409 -33.50 -26.40 21.23
CA ASN A 409 -34.59 -25.58 20.71
C ASN A 409 -34.49 -25.52 19.18
N VAL A 410 -35.60 -25.75 18.49
CA VAL A 410 -35.65 -25.66 17.02
C VAL A 410 -35.41 -24.22 16.59
N ILE A 411 -34.47 -24.03 15.67
CA ILE A 411 -34.07 -22.72 15.13
C ILE A 411 -34.27 -22.68 13.62
N THR A 412 -34.46 -21.47 13.09
CA THR A 412 -34.52 -21.18 11.65
C THR A 412 -33.34 -20.35 11.15
N GLU A 413 -32.60 -19.75 12.07
CA GLU A 413 -31.38 -18.97 11.86
C GLU A 413 -30.28 -19.58 12.73
N GLY A 414 -29.02 -19.42 12.32
CA GLY A 414 -27.87 -19.93 13.08
C GLY A 414 -27.74 -19.27 14.45
N VAL A 415 -27.01 -19.91 15.36
CA VAL A 415 -26.63 -19.30 16.63
C VAL A 415 -25.41 -18.43 16.39
N GLU A 416 -25.48 -17.16 16.78
CA GLU A 416 -24.37 -16.21 16.69
C GLU A 416 -23.12 -16.76 17.41
N GLY A 417 -21.97 -16.57 16.78
CA GLY A 417 -20.66 -16.87 17.32
C GLY A 417 -19.58 -16.03 16.66
N THR A 418 -18.35 -16.23 17.12
CA THR A 418 -17.17 -15.55 16.59
C THR A 418 -16.26 -16.57 15.92
N VAL A 419 -15.60 -16.20 14.84
CA VAL A 419 -14.53 -17.01 14.21
C VAL A 419 -13.50 -17.41 15.28
N ASP A 420 -12.96 -18.61 15.15
CA ASP A 420 -12.06 -19.28 16.12
C ASP A 420 -12.67 -19.60 17.49
N GLN A 421 -13.95 -19.28 17.74
CA GLN A 421 -14.64 -19.72 18.93
C GLN A 421 -14.76 -21.25 18.96
N GLU A 422 -14.42 -21.85 20.10
CA GLU A 422 -14.57 -23.29 20.31
C GLU A 422 -15.92 -23.64 20.94
N ILE A 423 -16.75 -24.38 20.21
CA ILE A 423 -18.01 -24.94 20.69
C ILE A 423 -17.81 -26.41 21.07
N THR A 424 -17.96 -26.73 22.35
CA THR A 424 -17.88 -28.13 22.83
C THR A 424 -19.06 -28.95 22.31
N SER A 425 -18.80 -29.92 21.44
CA SER A 425 -19.84 -30.75 20.79
C SER A 425 -20.68 -31.54 21.79
N ALA A 426 -20.05 -32.02 22.87
CA ALA A 426 -20.71 -32.78 23.93
C ALA A 426 -21.74 -31.96 24.74
N SER A 427 -21.77 -30.63 24.59
CA SER A 427 -22.75 -29.77 25.25
C SER A 427 -24.12 -29.78 24.56
N ALA A 428 -24.22 -30.32 23.34
CA ALA A 428 -25.48 -30.41 22.62
C ALA A 428 -26.46 -31.39 23.30
N VAL A 429 -27.70 -30.95 23.54
CA VAL A 429 -28.76 -31.78 24.12
C VAL A 429 -29.12 -32.94 23.20
N HIS A 430 -29.24 -34.15 23.73
CA HIS A 430 -29.66 -35.31 22.94
C HIS A 430 -31.18 -35.36 22.76
N LEU A 431 -31.63 -35.49 21.52
CA LEU A 431 -33.04 -35.62 21.15
C LEU A 431 -33.31 -37.06 20.68
N THR A 432 -33.62 -37.96 21.59
CA THR A 432 -33.74 -39.41 21.29
C THR A 432 -35.12 -39.83 20.77
N THR A 433 -36.00 -38.88 20.45
CA THR A 433 -37.35 -39.18 19.96
C THR A 433 -37.65 -38.30 18.74
N TYR A 434 -38.08 -38.92 17.63
CA TYR A 434 -38.45 -38.23 16.40
C TYR A 434 -39.63 -38.93 15.72
N ASP A 435 -40.59 -38.14 15.24
CA ASP A 435 -41.83 -38.61 14.60
C ASP A 435 -42.55 -39.73 15.39
N GLY A 436 -42.60 -39.57 16.71
CA GLY A 436 -43.24 -40.53 17.62
C GLY A 436 -42.48 -41.84 17.84
N ASN A 437 -41.23 -41.94 17.39
CA ASN A 437 -40.38 -43.12 17.54
C ASN A 437 -39.13 -42.83 18.39
N ASP A 438 -38.69 -43.81 19.16
CA ASP A 438 -37.45 -43.72 19.94
C ASP A 438 -36.24 -44.17 19.10
N TYR A 439 -35.13 -43.45 19.25
CA TYR A 439 -33.84 -43.70 18.61
C TYR A 439 -32.73 -43.74 19.67
N THR A 440 -31.62 -44.41 19.34
CA THR A 440 -30.42 -44.44 20.19
C THR A 440 -29.38 -43.47 19.65
N PHE A 441 -28.79 -42.63 20.50
CA PHE A 441 -27.65 -41.79 20.11
C PHE A 441 -26.45 -42.67 19.74
N THR A 442 -25.82 -42.36 18.61
CA THR A 442 -24.73 -43.16 18.03
C THR A 442 -23.42 -42.38 18.01
N SER A 443 -23.44 -41.16 17.49
CA SER A 443 -22.21 -40.36 17.32
C SER A 443 -22.51 -38.87 17.26
N VAL A 444 -21.48 -38.06 17.51
CA VAL A 444 -21.46 -36.63 17.25
C VAL A 444 -20.24 -36.28 16.40
N THR A 445 -20.40 -35.39 15.43
CA THR A 445 -19.33 -34.89 14.56
C THR A 445 -19.38 -33.36 14.51
N PRO A 446 -18.29 -32.64 14.79
CA PRO A 446 -17.00 -33.16 15.27
C PRO A 446 -17.11 -33.79 16.67
N ALA A 447 -16.23 -34.75 16.97
CA ALA A 447 -16.36 -35.59 18.17
C ALA A 447 -16.10 -34.85 19.50
N ASP A 448 -15.25 -33.83 19.49
CA ASP A 448 -14.82 -33.10 20.68
C ASP A 448 -15.35 -31.65 20.67
N LYS A 449 -14.89 -30.87 19.70
CA LYS A 449 -15.26 -29.46 19.54
C LYS A 449 -15.40 -29.09 18.06
N LEU A 450 -16.28 -28.13 17.80
CA LEU A 450 -16.35 -27.36 16.56
C LEU A 450 -15.58 -26.06 16.78
N VAL A 451 -14.61 -25.75 15.93
CA VAL A 451 -13.98 -24.42 15.87
C VAL A 451 -14.72 -23.67 14.77
N LEU A 452 -15.30 -22.52 15.10
CA LEU A 452 -16.06 -21.74 14.13
C LEU A 452 -15.13 -21.13 13.09
N VAL A 453 -15.55 -21.18 11.83
CA VAL A 453 -14.89 -20.52 10.71
C VAL A 453 -15.83 -19.49 10.08
N GLN A 454 -15.31 -18.62 9.22
CA GLN A 454 -16.11 -17.60 8.54
C GLN A 454 -17.26 -18.20 7.72
N ASP A 455 -17.01 -19.30 6.99
CA ASP A 455 -18.05 -20.04 6.25
C ASP A 455 -19.05 -20.71 7.20
N GLU A 456 -20.16 -20.02 7.47
CA GLU A 456 -21.23 -20.48 8.36
C GLU A 456 -21.82 -21.85 7.95
N ALA A 457 -21.78 -22.21 6.67
CA ALA A 457 -22.28 -23.49 6.19
C ALA A 457 -21.42 -24.67 6.69
N SER A 458 -20.16 -24.42 7.02
CA SER A 458 -19.22 -25.38 7.59
C SER A 458 -19.39 -25.53 9.11
N ASN A 459 -20.01 -24.57 9.79
CA ASN A 459 -20.18 -24.53 11.24
C ASN A 459 -21.36 -25.38 11.72
N VAL A 460 -21.23 -26.71 11.61
CA VAL A 460 -22.31 -27.65 12.01
C VAL A 460 -21.82 -28.76 12.92
N ILE A 461 -22.51 -28.93 14.06
CA ILE A 461 -22.42 -30.11 14.91
C ILE A 461 -23.53 -31.09 14.49
N VAL A 462 -23.17 -32.30 14.09
CA VAL A 462 -24.10 -33.34 13.66
C VAL A 462 -24.20 -34.44 14.71
N LEU A 463 -25.39 -34.65 15.28
CA LEU A 463 -25.70 -35.78 16.16
C LEU A 463 -26.47 -36.83 15.38
N ARG A 464 -25.93 -38.04 15.34
CA ARG A 464 -26.55 -39.20 14.68
C ARG A 464 -27.31 -40.05 15.69
N TYR A 465 -28.52 -40.45 15.29
CA TYR A 465 -29.37 -41.36 16.04
C TYR A 465 -29.83 -42.53 15.15
N ASP A 466 -29.76 -43.76 15.66
CA ASP A 466 -30.11 -44.96 14.91
C ASP A 466 -31.26 -45.74 15.57
N ARG A 467 -32.10 -46.34 14.73
CA ARG A 467 -33.06 -47.38 15.12
C ARG A 467 -33.13 -48.49 14.07
N THR A 468 -33.54 -49.69 14.52
CA THR A 468 -33.78 -50.83 13.64
C THR A 468 -35.25 -51.25 13.72
N THR A 469 -35.90 -51.42 12.57
CA THR A 469 -37.28 -51.95 12.50
C THR A 469 -37.26 -53.27 11.74
N GLY A 470 -37.73 -54.34 12.38
CA GLY A 470 -37.54 -55.72 11.94
C GLY A 470 -38.08 -56.01 10.53
N GLY A 471 -37.23 -56.64 9.71
CA GLY A 471 -37.68 -57.56 8.67
C GLY A 471 -38.43 -58.71 9.32
N GLY A 472 -39.66 -58.96 8.87
CA GLY A 472 -40.48 -60.04 9.37
C GLY A 472 -39.75 -61.38 9.27
N GLY A 473 -39.61 -62.05 10.40
CA GLY A 473 -39.29 -63.48 10.44
C GLY A 473 -40.39 -64.24 9.70
N GLY A 474 -40.05 -64.75 8.52
CA GLY A 474 -40.86 -65.73 7.80
C GLY A 474 -40.75 -67.07 8.50
N THR A 475 -41.83 -67.47 9.16
CA THR A 475 -42.05 -68.83 9.62
C THR A 475 -42.18 -69.76 8.41
N THR A 476 -41.38 -70.82 8.34
CA THR A 476 -41.77 -72.05 7.64
C THR A 476 -41.50 -73.25 8.56
N ASP A 477 -42.62 -73.91 8.88
CA ASP A 477 -42.78 -75.20 9.55
C ASP A 477 -42.04 -76.32 8.77
N PRO A 478 -41.62 -77.43 9.42
CA PRO A 478 -40.77 -78.45 8.82
C PRO A 478 -41.59 -79.49 8.06
N GLY A 479 -41.10 -79.91 6.90
CA GLY A 479 -41.65 -81.03 6.15
C GLY A 479 -40.75 -81.42 4.98
N ASP A 480 -39.91 -82.44 5.25
CA ASP A 480 -39.65 -83.62 4.41
C ASP A 480 -39.96 -83.53 2.90
N ASP A 481 -38.95 -83.62 2.04
CA ASP A 481 -38.53 -84.90 1.42
C ASP A 481 -37.44 -84.67 0.34
N ASP A 482 -36.43 -85.54 0.41
CA ASP A 482 -35.67 -86.21 -0.66
C ASP A 482 -34.78 -85.46 -1.68
N ASP A 483 -33.49 -85.75 -1.50
CA ASP A 483 -32.55 -86.36 -2.47
C ASP A 483 -31.88 -85.56 -3.62
N ASP A 484 -30.62 -85.96 -3.79
CA ASP A 484 -29.72 -85.93 -4.95
C ASP A 484 -28.84 -84.68 -5.19
N ASP A 485 -27.60 -84.84 -4.70
CA ASP A 485 -26.35 -84.95 -5.45
C ASP A 485 -25.80 -83.82 -6.35
N ASP A 486 -24.47 -83.71 -6.24
CA ASP A 486 -23.46 -83.27 -7.21
C ASP A 486 -23.06 -81.78 -7.32
N ASP A 487 -21.90 -81.54 -6.68
CA ASP A 487 -20.61 -81.14 -7.26
C ASP A 487 -20.37 -79.77 -7.93
N ASP A 488 -19.19 -79.25 -7.54
CA ASP A 488 -18.23 -78.40 -8.25
C ASP A 488 -18.59 -76.93 -8.54
N ASP A 489 -17.91 -76.01 -7.82
CA ASP A 489 -16.84 -75.10 -8.33
C ASP A 489 -17.44 -73.68 -8.48
N ASP A 490 -16.93 -72.59 -7.90
CA ASP A 490 -15.56 -72.12 -7.78
C ASP A 490 -15.37 -71.19 -6.54
N ARG A 491 -14.20 -71.34 -5.90
CA ARG A 491 -13.50 -70.40 -4.96
C ARG A 491 -13.10 -69.08 -5.67
N PRO A 492 -12.42 -68.07 -5.04
CA PRO A 492 -11.86 -67.96 -3.67
C PRO A 492 -12.15 -66.63 -2.91
N SER A 493 -12.27 -66.66 -1.58
CA SER A 493 -11.24 -66.41 -0.54
C SER A 493 -10.68 -64.97 -0.42
N ASN A 494 -11.08 -64.35 0.69
CA ASN A 494 -10.43 -63.34 1.55
C ASN A 494 -8.90 -63.15 1.36
N PRO A 495 -8.35 -61.96 1.62
CA PRO A 495 -7.82 -61.75 2.98
C PRO A 495 -8.06 -60.35 3.55
N GLY A 496 -8.32 -60.32 4.86
CA GLY A 496 -8.15 -59.14 5.68
C GLY A 496 -6.68 -58.75 5.76
N THR A 497 -6.45 -57.46 6.03
CA THR A 497 -5.13 -56.93 6.32
C THR A 497 -5.18 -56.15 7.63
N ASP A 498 -4.32 -56.60 8.53
CA ASP A 498 -3.92 -55.99 9.78
C ASP A 498 -3.44 -54.54 9.59
N ILE A 499 -3.76 -53.67 10.55
CA ILE A 499 -3.01 -52.42 10.79
C ILE A 499 -2.19 -52.64 12.07
N PRO A 500 -0.87 -52.40 12.05
CA PRO A 500 0.01 -52.70 13.17
C PRO A 500 -0.08 -51.65 14.27
N ASP A 501 0.03 -52.12 15.52
CA ASP A 501 0.46 -51.30 16.66
C ASP A 501 1.91 -50.86 16.42
N GLU A 502 2.16 -49.55 16.38
CA GLU A 502 3.52 -49.00 16.52
C GLU A 502 3.69 -48.30 17.87
N ASP A 503 4.80 -48.67 18.50
CA ASP A 503 5.29 -48.29 19.81
C ASP A 503 5.49 -46.78 19.95
N THR A 504 5.05 -46.24 21.09
CA THR A 504 5.41 -44.90 21.56
C THR A 504 6.87 -44.91 22.06
N PRO A 505 7.78 -44.10 21.51
CA PRO A 505 9.09 -43.92 22.10
C PRO A 505 9.05 -42.80 23.14
N THR A 506 9.12 -43.15 24.43
CA THR A 506 9.51 -42.22 25.49
C THR A 506 10.96 -41.82 25.29
N THR A 507 11.21 -40.56 24.94
CA THR A 507 12.55 -39.97 24.91
C THR A 507 12.63 -38.87 25.96
N ASP A 508 13.26 -39.19 27.09
CA ASP A 508 13.74 -38.23 28.08
C ASP A 508 14.95 -37.47 27.51
N LEU A 509 14.88 -36.14 27.41
CA LEU A 509 16.03 -35.24 27.28
C LEU A 509 15.73 -33.88 27.95
N PRO A 510 16.77 -33.11 28.32
CA PRO A 510 17.03 -32.73 29.70
C PRO A 510 16.57 -31.31 30.07
N GLY A 511 16.44 -31.07 31.38
CA GLY A 511 16.06 -29.77 31.93
C GLY A 511 17.02 -28.65 31.52
N THR A 512 16.45 -27.60 30.92
CA THR A 512 17.13 -26.33 30.69
C THR A 512 17.17 -25.54 31.99
N VAL A 513 18.39 -25.23 32.39
CA VAL A 513 18.76 -24.45 33.57
C VAL A 513 18.33 -23.00 33.34
N ILE A 514 17.58 -22.43 34.28
CA ILE A 514 17.37 -20.98 34.41
C ILE A 514 18.67 -20.37 34.96
N PRO A 515 19.37 -19.46 34.27
CA PRO A 515 20.37 -18.61 34.89
C PRO A 515 19.69 -17.33 35.37
N GLY A 516 19.58 -17.19 36.68
CA GLY A 516 19.23 -15.94 37.34
C GLY A 516 20.41 -14.98 37.42
N ASP A 517 20.04 -13.72 37.67
CA ASP A 517 20.81 -12.64 38.31
C ASP A 517 22.24 -12.36 37.84
N THR A 518 22.37 -11.29 37.05
CA THR A 518 23.59 -10.49 37.01
C THR A 518 23.40 -9.14 37.71
N PRO A 519 24.39 -8.65 38.48
CA PRO A 519 24.22 -7.50 39.36
C PRO A 519 24.28 -6.18 38.59
N SER A 520 23.44 -5.24 39.01
CA SER A 520 23.55 -3.82 38.68
C SER A 520 24.88 -3.27 39.21
N THR A 521 25.72 -2.73 38.32
CA THR A 521 26.91 -1.96 38.68
C THR A 521 26.66 -0.50 38.34
N ASP A 522 26.59 0.32 39.39
CA ASP A 522 26.57 1.78 39.37
C ASP A 522 27.80 2.34 38.65
N ILE A 523 27.58 3.23 37.68
CA ILE A 523 28.60 4.09 37.07
C ILE A 523 28.40 5.50 37.65
N PRO A 524 29.46 6.18 38.13
CA PRO A 524 29.32 7.47 38.82
C PRO A 524 29.14 8.63 37.83
N ASP A 525 28.31 9.60 38.24
CA ASP A 525 28.12 10.89 37.58
C ASP A 525 29.43 11.71 37.55
N GLU A 526 29.85 12.13 36.34
CA GLU A 526 30.86 13.17 36.16
C GLU A 526 30.18 14.51 35.84
N ASP A 527 30.25 15.43 36.81
CA ASP A 527 29.95 16.85 36.67
C ASP A 527 30.85 17.49 35.59
N THR A 528 30.24 18.05 34.53
CA THR A 528 30.91 18.99 33.63
C THR A 528 30.37 20.41 33.84
N PRO A 529 31.22 21.43 33.99
CA PRO A 529 30.79 22.78 34.34
C PRO A 529 30.28 23.53 33.10
N THR A 530 29.06 24.08 33.19
CA THR A 530 28.53 25.05 32.24
C THR A 530 29.25 26.40 32.41
N THR A 531 29.74 26.95 31.30
CA THR A 531 30.30 28.31 31.26
C THR A 531 29.34 29.19 30.48
N ASP A 532 28.74 30.17 31.16
CA ASP A 532 27.84 31.16 30.56
C ASP A 532 28.60 32.07 29.58
N ILE A 533 28.12 32.17 28.34
CA ILE A 533 28.53 33.18 27.36
C ILE A 533 27.40 34.21 27.24
N PRO A 534 27.68 35.53 27.35
CA PRO A 534 26.63 36.55 27.34
C PRO A 534 26.08 36.79 25.93
N GLU A 535 24.77 37.03 25.85
CA GLU A 535 24.03 37.43 24.64
C GLU A 535 24.42 38.85 24.20
N GLU A 536 24.78 39.01 22.93
CA GLU A 536 24.95 40.31 22.27
C GLU A 536 23.85 40.49 21.20
N ASP A 537 22.92 41.41 21.46
CA ASP A 537 21.85 41.81 20.54
C ASP A 537 22.42 42.43 19.25
N THR A 538 22.09 41.83 18.10
CA THR A 538 22.26 42.49 16.78
C THR A 538 20.91 42.58 16.03
N PRO A 539 20.62 43.71 15.37
CA PRO A 539 19.27 44.09 14.97
C PRO A 539 18.78 43.39 13.70
N MET A 540 17.49 43.07 13.68
CA MET A 540 16.79 42.46 12.55
C MET A 540 16.81 43.35 11.30
N ALA A 541 17.24 42.77 10.18
CA ALA A 541 16.91 43.27 8.84
C ALA A 541 15.64 42.56 8.36
N GLU A 542 14.67 43.34 7.87
CA GLU A 542 13.42 42.84 7.31
C GLU A 542 13.68 41.88 6.14
N VAL A 543 13.22 40.64 6.30
CA VAL A 543 13.19 39.63 5.23
C VAL A 543 12.01 39.95 4.31
N PRO A 544 12.18 40.10 2.99
CA PRO A 544 11.05 40.23 2.09
C PRO A 544 10.24 38.93 2.08
N LYS A 545 8.94 39.02 2.30
CA LYS A 545 8.01 37.89 2.15
C LYS A 545 8.04 37.41 0.70
N THR A 546 8.45 36.18 0.47
CA THR A 546 8.22 35.44 -0.78
C THR A 546 6.72 35.20 -0.93
N GLY A 547 6.06 36.09 -1.67
CA GLY A 547 4.62 36.00 -1.97
C GLY A 547 4.14 37.00 -3.03
N ASP A 548 5.05 37.68 -3.73
CA ASP A 548 4.71 38.82 -4.61
C ASP A 548 4.96 38.54 -6.11
N LEU A 549 4.91 37.27 -6.53
CA LEU A 549 4.90 36.89 -7.95
C LEU A 549 3.56 36.24 -8.40
N SER A 550 2.57 36.13 -7.51
CA SER A 550 1.24 35.54 -7.78
C SER A 550 0.34 36.38 -8.71
N ALA A 551 0.77 37.57 -9.13
CA ALA A 551 -0.05 38.45 -9.97
C ALA A 551 -0.12 38.04 -11.45
N LEU A 552 0.74 37.13 -11.92
CA LEU A 552 0.73 36.67 -13.33
C LEU A 552 0.06 35.30 -13.54
N TRP A 553 -0.18 34.53 -12.48
CA TRP A 553 -0.73 33.16 -12.54
C TRP A 553 -2.25 33.08 -12.77
N LEU A 554 -2.96 34.21 -12.73
CA LEU A 554 -4.43 34.30 -12.76
C LEU A 554 -5.12 33.89 -14.10
N ALA A 555 -4.42 33.28 -15.06
CA ALA A 555 -4.99 33.00 -16.38
C ALA A 555 -4.90 31.56 -16.91
N LEU A 556 -4.08 30.65 -16.36
CA LEU A 556 -3.66 29.46 -17.13
C LEU A 556 -3.83 28.06 -16.50
N THR A 557 -4.05 27.89 -15.20
CA THR A 557 -4.04 26.55 -14.56
C THR A 557 -5.35 25.74 -14.69
N GLY A 558 -6.24 26.11 -15.61
CA GLY A 558 -7.57 25.51 -15.75
C GLY A 558 -7.69 24.20 -16.53
N LEU A 559 -6.60 23.57 -17.01
CA LEU A 559 -6.72 22.50 -18.02
C LEU A 559 -5.92 21.19 -17.79
N SER A 560 -5.04 21.08 -16.79
CA SER A 560 -4.30 19.82 -16.55
C SER A 560 -5.07 18.77 -15.72
N GLY A 561 -6.19 19.12 -15.09
CA GLY A 561 -7.04 18.19 -14.31
C GLY A 561 -8.13 17.43 -15.09
N SER A 562 -8.24 17.62 -16.41
CA SER A 562 -9.40 17.13 -17.19
C SER A 562 -9.35 15.66 -17.62
N GLY A 563 -8.24 14.95 -17.38
CA GLY A 563 -8.02 13.59 -17.90
C GLY A 563 -8.78 12.49 -17.16
N LEU A 564 -8.91 12.60 -15.83
CA LEU A 564 -9.49 11.53 -14.99
C LEU A 564 -10.93 11.82 -14.54
N ALA A 565 -11.32 13.09 -14.34
CA ALA A 565 -12.69 13.47 -13.98
C ALA A 565 -13.71 13.33 -15.13
N ALA A 566 -13.26 13.32 -16.39
CA ALA A 566 -14.16 13.18 -17.53
C ALA A 566 -14.76 11.76 -17.66
N VAL A 567 -14.07 10.73 -17.17
CA VAL A 567 -14.53 9.33 -17.33
C VAL A 567 -15.61 8.97 -16.31
N THR A 568 -15.53 9.50 -15.09
CA THR A 568 -16.53 9.27 -14.02
C THR A 568 -17.81 10.09 -14.21
N VAL A 569 -17.73 11.32 -14.73
CA VAL A 569 -18.92 12.16 -14.98
C VAL A 569 -19.68 11.73 -16.25
N LEU A 570 -18.99 11.23 -17.28
CA LEU A 570 -19.64 10.73 -18.50
C LEU A 570 -20.22 9.30 -18.35
N GLY A 571 -19.75 8.53 -17.37
CA GLY A 571 -20.33 7.22 -17.02
C GLY A 571 -21.70 7.30 -16.33
N ARG A 572 -21.96 8.35 -15.55
CA ARG A 572 -23.24 8.54 -14.83
C ARG A 572 -24.39 9.07 -15.69
N LYS A 573 -24.11 9.76 -16.81
CA LYS A 573 -25.16 10.34 -17.68
C LYS A 573 -25.77 9.38 -18.70
N LYS A 574 -25.25 8.16 -18.85
CA LYS A 574 -25.74 7.18 -19.84
C LYS A 574 -26.68 6.09 -19.28
N ARG A 575 -27.00 6.10 -17.98
CA ARG A 575 -27.93 5.13 -17.36
C ARG A 575 -29.36 5.66 -17.13
N ASP A 576 -29.65 6.91 -17.47
CA ASP A 576 -30.98 7.52 -17.31
C ASP A 576 -31.76 7.70 -18.64
N GLU A 577 -31.29 7.13 -19.75
CA GLU A 577 -32.06 7.02 -21.00
C GLU A 577 -31.90 5.61 -21.61
N GLU A 578 -32.53 4.61 -20.99
CA GLU A 578 -33.27 3.52 -21.65
C GLU A 578 -34.20 2.77 -20.68
#